data_AF-A0A0F5ES83-F1
#
_entry.id   AF-A0A0F5ES83-F1
#
_cell.length_a   1.000
_cell.length_b   1.000
_cell.length_c   1.000
_cell.angle_alpha   90.00
_cell.angle_beta   90.00
_cell.angle_gamma   90.00
#
_symmetry.space_group_name_H-M   'P 1'
#
loop_
_entity.id
_entity.type
_entity.pdbx_description
1 polymer ?
#
loop_
_entity_poly.entity_id
_entity_poly.type
_entity_poly.pdbx_seq_one_letter_code
_entity_poly.pdbx_strand_id
1 'polypeptide(L)'
;MKVSKENQEWIKQYAQIHQLTEEEAVNKLIGEVRDTQETARQNMQKEIIERLPNLNFEQMREVRQLIERLYPTFFQVLSQASKNNP
;
A
#
# COMPACT_ATOMS: atom_id res chain seq x y z
N MET A 1 16.48 14.36 10.20
CA MET A 1 16.17 13.11 10.91
C MET A 1 17.48 12.46 11.34
N LYS A 2 17.76 12.26 12.64
CA LYS A 2 18.94 11.50 13.08
C LYS A 2 18.57 10.02 13.16
N VAL A 3 19.20 9.19 12.35
CA VAL A 3 19.07 7.72 12.40
C VAL A 3 19.71 7.23 13.71
N SER A 4 19.08 6.28 14.41
CA SER A 4 19.63 5.73 15.65
C SER A 4 20.96 5.02 15.36
N LYS A 5 21.88 4.98 16.35
CA LYS A 5 23.17 4.29 16.22
C LYS A 5 23.00 2.82 15.81
N GLU A 6 21.98 2.16 16.40
CA GLU A 6 21.62 0.78 16.10
C GLU A 6 21.26 0.57 14.61
N ASN A 7 20.45 1.45 14.03
CA ASN A 7 20.08 1.37 12.62
C ASN A 7 21.28 1.61 11.69
N GLN A 8 22.23 2.46 12.08
CA GLN A 8 23.46 2.67 11.31
C GLN A 8 24.38 1.45 11.34
N GLU A 9 24.51 0.78 12.49
CA GLU A 9 25.28 -0.46 12.61
C GLU A 9 24.64 -1.59 11.81
N TRP A 10 23.31 -1.68 11.80
CA TRP A 10 22.60 -2.66 10.99
C TRP A 10 22.78 -2.43 9.49
N ILE A 11 22.66 -1.18 9.02
CA ILE A 11 22.92 -0.82 7.61
C ILE A 11 24.35 -1.20 7.21
N LYS A 12 25.34 -0.96 8.07
CA LYS A 12 26.74 -1.35 7.83
C LYS A 12 26.91 -2.87 7.72
N GLN A 13 26.29 -3.64 8.61
CA GLN A 13 26.33 -5.10 8.55
C GLN A 13 25.67 -5.63 7.28
N TYR A 14 24.50 -5.10 6.91
CA TYR A 14 23.81 -5.45 5.67
C TYR A 14 24.67 -5.13 4.45
N ALA A 15 25.28 -3.93 4.40
CA ALA A 15 26.18 -3.52 3.33
C ALA A 15 27.37 -4.49 3.20
N GLN A 16 27.98 -4.91 4.31
CA GLN A 16 29.07 -5.88 4.32
C GLN A 16 28.64 -7.27 3.81
N ILE A 17 27.49 -7.79 4.26
CA ILE A 17 26.97 -9.09 3.83
C ILE A 17 26.67 -9.11 2.33
N HIS A 18 26.10 -8.01 1.82
CA HIS A 18 25.69 -7.91 0.42
C HIS A 18 26.76 -7.30 -0.50
N GLN A 19 27.96 -7.01 0.02
CA GLN A 19 29.06 -6.38 -0.70
C GLN A 19 28.65 -5.06 -1.40
N LEU A 20 27.87 -4.25 -0.70
CA LEU A 20 27.37 -2.96 -1.16
C LEU A 20 28.05 -1.82 -0.39
N THR A 21 28.00 -0.61 -0.94
CA THR A 21 28.22 0.60 -0.14
C THR A 21 27.05 0.82 0.83
N GLU A 22 27.27 1.58 1.91
CA GLU A 22 26.18 1.93 2.85
C GLU A 22 25.02 2.66 2.15
N GLU A 23 25.32 3.49 1.14
CA GLU A 23 24.30 4.19 0.34
C GLU A 23 23.48 3.22 -0.53
N GLU A 24 24.13 2.29 -1.22
CA GLU A 24 23.45 1.26 -2.01
C GLU A 24 22.63 0.31 -1.14
N ALA A 25 23.14 -0.04 0.05
CA ALA A 25 22.41 -0.83 1.03
C ALA A 25 21.12 -0.11 1.46
N VAL A 26 21.18 1.18 1.79
CA VAL A 26 20.00 1.97 2.15
C VAL A 26 19.00 2.03 0.99
N ASN A 27 19.46 2.31 -0.24
CA ASN A 27 18.60 2.37 -1.41
C ASN A 27 17.91 1.03 -1.69
N LYS A 28 18.64 -0.08 -1.53
CA LYS A 28 18.10 -1.42 -1.68
C LYS A 28 17.04 -1.72 -0.62
N LEU A 29 17.29 -1.41 0.65
CA LEU A 29 16.34 -1.58 1.74
C LEU A 29 15.07 -0.76 1.55
N ILE A 30 15.20 0.49 1.09
CA ILE A 30 14.06 1.34 0.74
C ILE A 30 13.24 0.68 -0.39
N GLY A 31 13.92 0.14 -1.40
CA GLY A 31 13.29 -0.63 -2.48
C GLY A 31 12.51 -1.84 -1.96
N GLU A 32 13.16 -2.68 -1.15
CA GLU A 32 12.54 -3.88 -0.55
C GLU A 32 11.31 -3.53 0.31
N VAL A 33 11.39 -2.45 1.10
CA VAL A 33 10.24 -1.95 1.88
C VAL A 33 9.11 -1.52 0.95
N ARG A 34 9.43 -0.77 -0.12
CA ARG A 34 8.43 -0.30 -1.08
C ARG A 34 7.75 -1.47 -1.79
N ASP A 35 8.51 -2.46 -2.24
CA ASP A 35 8.00 -3.65 -2.92
C ASP A 35 7.12 -4.50 -2.00
N THR A 36 7.53 -4.63 -0.73
CA THR A 36 6.74 -5.34 0.29
C THR A 36 5.43 -4.61 0.57
N GLN A 37 5.46 -3.29 0.72
CA GLN A 37 4.26 -2.48 0.92
C GLN A 37 3.32 -2.56 -0.29
N GLU A 38 3.86 -2.49 -1.50
CA GLU A 38 3.09 -2.60 -2.73
C GLU A 38 2.44 -3.98 -2.87
N THR A 39 3.19 -5.05 -2.58
CA THR A 39 2.66 -6.42 -2.57
C THR A 39 1.55 -6.60 -1.53
N ALA A 40 1.75 -6.09 -0.31
CA ALA A 40 0.73 -6.12 0.74
C ALA A 40 -0.53 -5.35 0.33
N ARG A 41 -0.37 -4.17 -0.30
CA ARG A 41 -1.47 -3.36 -0.85
C ARG A 41 -2.24 -4.14 -1.92
N GLN A 42 -1.55 -4.77 -2.87
CA GLN A 42 -2.19 -5.58 -3.91
C GLN A 42 -2.93 -6.78 -3.34
N ASN A 43 -2.36 -7.48 -2.35
CA ASN A 43 -3.01 -8.60 -1.69
C ASN A 43 -4.29 -8.17 -0.95
N MET A 44 -4.25 -7.06 -0.22
CA MET A 44 -5.47 -6.50 0.42
C MET A 44 -6.53 -6.13 -0.61
N GLN A 45 -6.14 -5.51 -1.73
CA GLN A 45 -7.08 -5.19 -2.80
C GLN A 45 -7.74 -6.44 -3.38
N LYS A 46 -6.95 -7.48 -3.63
CA LYS A 46 -7.45 -8.76 -4.12
C LYS A 46 -8.44 -9.39 -3.14
N GLU A 47 -8.11 -9.42 -1.85
CA GLU A 47 -8.99 -9.96 -0.82
C GLU A 47 -10.30 -9.19 -0.71
N ILE A 48 -10.26 -7.85 -0.82
CA ILE A 48 -11.47 -7.01 -0.87
C ILE A 48 -12.32 -7.41 -2.09
N ILE A 49 -11.73 -7.48 -3.28
CA ILE A 49 -12.44 -7.84 -4.52
C ILE A 49 -13.07 -9.23 -4.43
N GLU A 50 -12.38 -10.20 -3.86
CA GLU A 50 -12.89 -11.58 -3.69
C GLU A 50 -14.03 -11.65 -2.66
N ARG A 51 -14.04 -10.78 -1.65
CA ARG A 51 -15.10 -10.72 -0.63
C ARG A 51 -16.34 -9.95 -1.06
N LEU A 52 -16.18 -8.93 -1.92
CA LEU A 52 -17.28 -8.05 -2.36
C LEU A 52 -18.53 -8.80 -2.87
N PRO A 53 -18.43 -9.85 -3.73
CA PRO A 53 -19.60 -10.58 -4.21
C PRO A 53 -20.38 -11.34 -3.13
N ASN A 54 -19.74 -11.63 -2.00
CA ASN A 54 -20.32 -12.41 -0.91
C ASN A 54 -20.97 -11.53 0.17
N LEU A 55 -20.90 -10.21 0.03
CA LEU A 55 -21.52 -9.28 0.98
C LEU A 55 -23.04 -9.20 0.75
N ASN A 56 -23.80 -9.17 1.84
CA ASN A 56 -25.24 -8.90 1.76
C ASN A 56 -25.52 -7.40 1.58
N PHE A 57 -26.79 -7.06 1.35
CA PHE A 57 -27.21 -5.68 1.08
C PHE A 57 -26.85 -4.69 2.19
N GLU A 58 -27.05 -5.06 3.47
CA GLU A 58 -26.74 -4.19 4.60
C GLU A 58 -25.22 -3.97 4.74
N GLN A 59 -24.42 -5.01 4.57
CA GLN A 59 -22.96 -4.91 4.56
C GLN A 59 -22.44 -4.04 3.41
N MET A 60 -23.01 -4.19 2.21
CA MET A 60 -22.68 -3.34 1.06
C MET A 60 -23.04 -1.87 1.33
N ARG A 61 -24.16 -1.62 2.01
CA ARG A 61 -24.58 -0.26 2.40
C ARG A 61 -23.61 0.35 3.41
N GLU A 62 -23.18 -0.40 4.43
CA GLU A 62 -22.19 0.06 5.42
C GLU A 62 -20.85 0.39 4.78
N VAL A 63 -20.35 -0.49 3.89
CA VAL A 63 -19.12 -0.25 3.12
C VAL A 63 -19.24 1.04 2.31
N ARG A 64 -20.37 1.24 1.62
CA ARG A 64 -20.62 2.46 0.84
C ARG A 64 -20.61 3.72 1.73
N GLN A 65 -21.32 3.70 2.86
CA GLN A 65 -21.37 4.84 3.79
C GLN A 65 -19.98 5.16 4.36
N LEU A 66 -19.19 4.14 4.68
CA LEU A 66 -17.83 4.32 5.16
C LEU A 66 -16.95 4.99 4.09
N ILE A 67 -17.05 4.54 2.84
CA ILE A 67 -16.34 5.14 1.70
C ILE A 67 -16.79 6.59 1.50
N GLU A 68 -18.10 6.89 1.53
CA GLU A 68 -18.61 8.26 1.41
C GLU A 68 -18.15 9.15 2.57
N ARG A 69 -18.00 8.61 3.78
CA ARG A 69 -17.48 9.37 4.93
C ARG A 69 -16.00 9.71 4.80
N LEU A 70 -15.19 8.76 4.35
CA LEU A 70 -13.74 8.93 4.20
C LEU A 70 -13.39 9.69 2.92
N TYR A 71 -14.17 9.50 1.86
CA TYR A 71 -13.96 10.04 0.52
C TYR A 71 -15.29 10.52 -0.09
N PRO A 72 -15.78 11.72 0.31
CA PRO A 72 -17.13 12.20 -0.06
C PRO A 72 -17.42 12.29 -1.55
N THR A 73 -16.40 12.51 -2.39
CA THR A 73 -16.56 12.65 -3.84
C THR A 73 -16.26 11.37 -4.61
N PHE A 74 -15.91 10.27 -3.93
CA PHE A 74 -15.44 9.02 -4.56
C PHE A 74 -16.43 8.47 -5.60
N PHE A 75 -17.70 8.27 -5.22
CA PHE A 75 -18.71 7.73 -6.13
C PHE A 75 -19.12 8.72 -7.24
N GLN A 76 -19.02 10.03 -6.99
CA GLN A 76 -19.27 11.04 -8.02
C GLN A 76 -18.21 10.97 -9.12
N VAL A 77 -16.94 10.89 -8.72
CA VAL A 77 -15.81 10.75 -9.64
C VAL A 77 -15.89 9.43 -10.41
N LEU A 78 -16.21 8.31 -9.74
CA LEU A 78 -16.41 7.03 -10.42
C LEU A 78 -17.55 7.09 -11.45
N SER A 79 -18.67 7.71 -11.11
CA SER A 79 -19.81 7.88 -12.03
C SER A 79 -19.47 8.73 -13.26
N GLN A 80 -18.61 9.74 -13.10
CA GLN A 80 -18.13 10.54 -14.23
C GLN A 80 -17.13 9.74 -15.09
N ALA A 81 -16.23 8.99 -14.46
CA ALA A 81 -15.26 8.15 -15.17
C ALA A 81 -15.94 7.05 -16.00
N SER A 82 -16.97 6.40 -15.47
CA SER A 82 -17.74 5.37 -16.20
C SER A 82 -18.55 5.92 -17.37
N LYS A 83 -18.89 7.22 -17.36
CA LYS A 83 -19.58 7.88 -18.49
C LYS A 83 -18.62 8.25 -19.63
N ASN A 84 -17.33 8.35 -19.34
CA ASN A 84 -16.31 8.80 -20.28
C ASN A 84 -15.48 7.66 -20.90
N ASN A 85 -15.67 6.42 -20.45
CA ASN A 85 -15.07 5.21 -21.05
C ASN A 85 -16.21 4.23 -21.40
N PRO A 86 -16.65 4.17 -22.68
CA PRO A 86 -17.67 3.22 -23.14
C PRO A 86 -17.19 1.78 -23.20
#